data_AF-A0A6P0EU03-F1
#
_entry.id   AF-A0A6P0EU03-F1
#
_cell.length_a   1.000
_cell.length_b   1.000
_cell.length_c   1.000
_cell.angle_alpha   90.00
_cell.angle_beta   90.00
_cell.angle_gamma   90.00
#
_symmetry.space_group_name_H-M   'P 1'
#
loop_
_entity.id
_entity.type
_entity.pdbx_description
1 polymer ?
#
loop_
_entity_poly.entity_id
_entity_poly.type
_entity_poly.pdbx_seq_one_letter_code
_entity_poly.pdbx_strand_id
1 'polypeptide(L)'
;ESDPERAHRVGQNAARLGVPGLQVVRGRAPEALGDLPAPDAVFVGGGATVPGVLENCWDALPPGGRLVVNAVTVESEAVLAQWRQRVGGSLTRLQVATAAPVGGFTGWKPAMPVTIWSVTR
;
A
#
# COMPACT_ATOMS: atom_id res chain seq x y z
N GLU A 1 -2.39 -9.76 6.55
CA GLU A 1 -1.03 -10.33 6.29
C GLU A 1 -1.15 -11.84 6.31
N SER A 2 -0.81 -12.51 5.23
CA SER A 2 -1.00 -13.96 5.11
C SER A 2 0.22 -14.76 5.58
N ASP A 3 1.40 -14.15 5.59
CA ASP A 3 2.63 -14.81 6.01
C ASP A 3 2.76 -14.78 7.56
N PRO A 4 2.88 -15.94 8.23
CA PRO A 4 2.91 -16.00 9.70
C PRO A 4 4.11 -15.26 10.32
N GLU A 5 5.28 -15.34 9.68
CA GLU A 5 6.51 -14.68 10.12
C GLU A 5 6.37 -13.16 10.04
N ARG A 6 5.85 -12.65 8.92
CA ARG A 6 5.57 -11.22 8.75
C ARG A 6 4.50 -10.73 9.72
N ALA A 7 3.43 -11.49 9.91
CA ALA A 7 2.38 -11.15 10.86
C ALA A 7 2.94 -11.06 12.30
N HIS A 8 3.83 -11.98 12.67
CA HIS A 8 4.51 -11.93 13.97
C HIS A 8 5.38 -10.67 14.12
N ARG A 9 6.16 -10.32 13.08
CA ARG A 9 6.99 -9.10 13.08
C ARG A 9 6.17 -7.82 13.22
N VAL A 10 4.97 -7.76 12.62
CA VAL A 10 4.06 -6.62 12.80
C VAL A 10 3.68 -6.46 14.28
N GLY A 11 3.31 -7.54 14.96
CA GLY A 11 2.99 -7.52 16.39
C GLY A 11 4.16 -7.09 17.27
N GLN A 12 5.37 -7.58 16.98
CA GLN A 12 6.58 -7.18 17.69
C GLN A 12 6.89 -5.69 17.52
N ASN A 13 6.77 -5.18 16.29
CA ASN A 13 6.95 -3.76 16.01
C ASN A 13 5.91 -2.90 16.73
N ALA A 14 4.66 -3.36 16.77
CA ALA A 14 3.59 -2.66 17.47
C ALA A 14 3.86 -2.52 18.97
N ALA A 15 4.30 -3.61 19.61
CA ALA A 15 4.69 -3.60 21.03
C ALA A 15 5.89 -2.68 21.28
N ARG A 16 6.92 -2.76 20.44
CA ARG A 16 8.16 -1.96 20.58
C ARG A 16 7.92 -0.46 20.39
N LEU A 17 7.02 -0.09 19.48
CA LEU A 17 6.74 1.31 19.12
C LEU A 17 5.58 1.91 19.92
N GLY A 18 4.96 1.15 20.84
CA GLY A 18 3.92 1.65 21.72
C GLY A 18 2.59 1.92 21.03
N VAL A 19 2.18 1.08 20.07
CA VAL A 19 0.89 1.19 19.36
C VAL A 19 -0.06 0.03 19.71
N PRO A 20 -0.58 -0.03 20.95
CA PRO A 20 -1.34 -1.17 21.44
C PRO A 20 -2.70 -1.37 20.74
N GLY A 21 -3.21 -0.35 20.05
CA GLY A 21 -4.45 -0.44 19.27
C GLY A 21 -4.31 -1.15 17.92
N LEU A 22 -3.10 -1.54 17.50
CA LEU A 22 -2.90 -2.19 16.21
C LEU A 22 -3.41 -3.64 16.25
N GLN A 23 -4.36 -3.96 15.36
CA GLN A 23 -4.85 -5.31 15.17
C GLN A 23 -4.23 -5.93 13.91
N VAL A 24 -3.67 -7.14 14.05
CA VAL A 24 -3.09 -7.90 12.93
C VAL A 24 -4.06 -8.98 12.47
N VAL A 25 -4.73 -8.74 11.35
CA VAL A 25 -5.60 -9.73 10.72
C VAL A 25 -4.76 -10.64 9.84
N ARG A 26 -4.71 -11.93 10.21
CA ARG A 26 -4.02 -12.97 9.44
C ARG A 26 -4.92 -13.48 8.34
N GLY A 27 -4.44 -13.39 7.10
CA GLY A 27 -5.22 -13.75 5.93
C GLY A 27 -4.81 -12.96 4.70
N ARG A 28 -5.37 -13.37 3.56
CA ARG A 28 -5.15 -12.78 2.24
C ARG A 28 -6.31 -11.88 1.87
N ALA A 29 -6.03 -10.73 1.28
CA ALA A 29 -7.05 -9.90 0.66
C ALA A 29 -7.36 -10.46 -0.75
N PRO A 30 -8.63 -10.41 -1.20
CA PRO A 30 -9.75 -9.72 -0.56
C PRO A 30 -10.46 -10.51 0.56
N GLU A 31 -10.24 -11.82 0.70
CA GLU A 31 -11.06 -12.70 1.55
C GLU A 31 -11.05 -12.30 3.03
N ALA A 32 -9.91 -11.83 3.53
CA ALA A 32 -9.73 -11.42 4.92
C ALA A 32 -10.30 -10.03 5.24
N LEU A 33 -10.89 -9.32 4.27
CA LEU A 33 -11.42 -7.97 4.45
C LEU A 33 -12.90 -7.95 4.87
N GLY A 34 -13.66 -9.02 4.61
CA GLY A 34 -15.13 -9.01 4.68
C GLY A 34 -15.72 -8.71 6.07
N ASP A 35 -15.06 -9.16 7.14
CA ASP A 35 -15.56 -9.01 8.52
C ASP A 35 -14.96 -7.79 9.26
N LEU A 36 -14.24 -6.92 8.54
CA LEU A 36 -13.60 -5.75 9.14
C LEU A 36 -14.57 -4.57 9.24
N PRO A 37 -14.45 -3.74 10.29
CA PRO A 37 -15.24 -2.51 10.39
C PRO A 37 -14.93 -1.59 9.21
N ALA A 38 -15.92 -0.78 8.83
CA ALA A 38 -15.76 0.22 7.78
C ALA A 38 -14.59 1.16 8.12
N PRO A 39 -13.56 1.26 7.26
CA PRO A 39 -12.40 2.10 7.51
C PRO A 39 -12.66 3.55 7.09
N ASP A 40 -12.05 4.52 7.77
CA ASP A 40 -12.00 5.91 7.29
C ASP A 40 -10.94 6.09 6.18
N ALA A 41 -9.90 5.26 6.20
CA ALA A 41 -8.83 5.28 5.23
C ALA A 41 -8.26 3.87 4.99
N VAL A 42 -7.88 3.60 3.74
CA VAL A 42 -7.25 2.35 3.32
C VAL A 42 -5.92 2.65 2.63
N PHE A 43 -4.89 1.91 3.03
CA PHE A 43 -3.60 1.88 2.36
C PHE A 43 -3.32 0.49 1.78
N VAL A 44 -3.05 0.43 0.47
CA VAL A 44 -2.70 -0.80 -0.24
C VAL A 44 -1.23 -0.72 -0.67
N GLY A 45 -0.36 -1.38 0.09
CA GLY A 45 1.08 -1.47 -0.22
C GLY A 45 1.44 -2.61 -1.17
N GLY A 46 0.55 -3.58 -1.38
CA GLY A 46 0.74 -4.72 -2.26
C GLY A 46 -0.59 -5.39 -2.58
N GLY A 47 -0.63 -6.18 -3.66
CA GLY A 47 -1.87 -6.86 -4.09
C GLY A 47 -2.82 -5.98 -4.90
N ALA A 48 -2.41 -4.79 -5.34
CA ALA A 48 -3.22 -3.91 -6.19
C ALA A 48 -3.69 -4.58 -7.50
N THR A 49 -2.93 -5.57 -8.00
CA THR A 49 -3.26 -6.37 -9.19
C THR A 49 -4.10 -7.60 -8.89
N VAL A 50 -4.36 -7.92 -7.61
CA VAL A 50 -5.20 -9.06 -7.23
C VAL A 50 -6.66 -8.66 -7.47
N PRO A 51 -7.42 -9.42 -8.28
CA PRO A 51 -8.81 -9.11 -8.56
C PRO A 51 -9.64 -8.94 -7.28
N GLY A 52 -10.46 -7.90 -7.22
CA GLY A 52 -11.35 -7.64 -6.09
C GLY A 52 -10.70 -6.89 -4.94
N VAL A 53 -9.37 -6.78 -4.84
CA VAL A 53 -8.75 -6.09 -3.70
C VAL A 53 -9.12 -4.61 -3.70
N LEU A 54 -8.90 -3.90 -4.81
CA LEU A 54 -9.20 -2.47 -4.87
C LEU A 54 -10.69 -2.19 -4.84
N GLU A 55 -11.50 -3.05 -5.45
CA GLU A 55 -12.97 -2.97 -5.40
C GLU A 55 -13.49 -3.08 -3.96
N ASN A 56 -13.08 -4.12 -3.21
CA ASN A 56 -13.51 -4.28 -1.82
C ASN A 56 -13.01 -3.13 -0.93
N CYS A 57 -11.78 -2.65 -1.14
CA CYS A 57 -11.26 -1.50 -0.41
C CYS A 57 -12.04 -0.21 -0.70
N TRP A 58 -12.41 0.03 -1.97
CA TRP A 58 -13.19 1.18 -2.37
C TRP A 58 -14.61 1.12 -1.82
N ASP A 59 -15.25 -0.04 -1.90
CA ASP A 59 -16.65 -0.22 -1.48
C ASP A 59 -16.82 -0.12 0.03
N ALA A 60 -15.80 -0.51 0.80
CA ALA A 60 -15.80 -0.39 2.27
C ALA A 60 -15.65 1.06 2.79
N LEU A 61 -15.09 1.99 2.00
CA LEU A 61 -14.88 3.37 2.44
C LEU A 61 -16.20 4.15 2.50
N PRO A 62 -16.54 4.88 3.58
CA PRO A 62 -17.67 5.81 3.55
C PRO A 62 -17.40 7.00 2.61
N PRO A 63 -18.41 7.80 2.24
CA PRO A 63 -18.19 9.10 1.59
C PRO A 63 -17.22 9.96 2.41
N GLY A 64 -16.22 10.55 1.76
CA GLY A 64 -15.10 11.26 2.40
C GLY A 64 -13.93 10.36 2.81
N GLY A 65 -14.08 9.04 2.71
CA GLY A 65 -13.02 8.07 3.01
C GLY A 65 -11.88 8.11 1.99
N ARG A 66 -10.66 7.79 2.44
CA ARG A 66 -9.44 7.93 1.61
C ARG A 66 -8.84 6.59 1.21
N LEU A 67 -8.53 6.42 -0.07
CA LEU A 67 -7.76 5.28 -0.59
C LEU A 67 -6.39 5.77 -1.09
N VAL A 68 -5.33 5.10 -0.63
CA VAL A 68 -3.96 5.30 -1.12
C VAL A 68 -3.37 3.96 -1.54
N VAL A 69 -2.79 3.91 -2.74
CA VAL A 69 -2.17 2.69 -3.28
C VAL A 69 -0.78 3.01 -3.81
N ASN A 70 0.19 2.17 -3.44
CA ASN A 70 1.55 2.25 -3.96
C ASN A 70 1.80 1.14 -5.00
N ALA A 71 2.41 1.53 -6.11
CA ALA A 71 2.80 0.65 -7.22
C ALA A 71 4.30 0.79 -7.51
N VAL A 72 4.95 -0.33 -7.78
CA VAL A 72 6.39 -0.40 -8.14
C VAL A 72 6.66 -1.20 -9.41
N THR A 73 5.62 -1.82 -9.98
CA THR A 73 5.67 -2.59 -11.22
C THR A 73 4.79 -1.94 -12.28
N VAL A 74 5.11 -2.12 -13.55
CA VAL A 74 4.36 -1.56 -14.68
C VAL A 74 2.90 -2.05 -14.65
N GLU A 75 2.69 -3.31 -14.28
CA GLU A 75 1.38 -3.94 -14.14
C GLU A 75 0.55 -3.25 -13.06
N SER A 76 1.15 -2.99 -11.89
CA SER A 76 0.47 -2.23 -10.84
C SER A 76 0.20 -0.78 -11.25
N GLU A 77 1.12 -0.13 -11.99
CA GLU A 77 0.91 1.23 -12.49
C GLU A 77 -0.23 1.30 -13.50
N ALA A 78 -0.37 0.31 -14.38
CA ALA A 78 -1.49 0.21 -15.31
C ALA A 78 -2.84 0.12 -14.58
N VAL A 79 -2.91 -0.66 -13.49
CA VAL A 79 -4.10 -0.72 -12.63
C VAL A 79 -4.41 0.65 -12.01
N LEU A 80 -3.41 1.34 -11.47
CA LEU A 80 -3.61 2.68 -10.89
C LEU A 80 -4.09 3.70 -11.93
N ALA A 81 -3.57 3.66 -13.15
CA ALA A 81 -4.01 4.51 -14.23
C ALA A 81 -5.50 4.29 -14.58
N GLN A 82 -5.93 3.02 -14.64
CA GLN A 82 -7.34 2.66 -14.88
C GLN A 82 -8.24 3.16 -13.74
N TRP A 83 -7.85 2.95 -12.48
CA TRP A 83 -8.62 3.42 -11.32
C TRP A 83 -8.72 4.94 -11.27
N ARG A 84 -7.61 5.64 -11.53
CA ARG A 84 -7.61 7.10 -11.61
C ARG A 84 -8.54 7.63 -12.71
N GLN A 85 -8.64 6.94 -13.84
CA GLN A 85 -9.60 7.30 -14.88
C GLN A 85 -11.06 7.09 -14.44
N ARG A 86 -11.33 6.03 -13.66
CA ARG A 86 -12.69 5.67 -13.20
C ARG A 86 -13.22 6.61 -12.11
N VAL A 87 -12.41 6.92 -11.11
CA VAL A 87 -12.87 7.63 -9.89
C VAL A 87 -12.03 8.88 -9.54
N GLY A 88 -11.08 9.26 -10.40
CA GLY A 88 -10.25 10.45 -10.21
C GLY A 88 -9.10 10.26 -9.22
N GLY A 89 -8.82 11.31 -8.44
CA GLY A 89 -7.65 11.37 -7.57
C GLY A 89 -6.36 11.78 -8.29
N SER A 90 -5.27 11.78 -7.53
CA SER A 90 -3.94 12.21 -7.99
C SER A 90 -2.98 11.03 -8.10
N LEU A 91 -2.11 11.11 -9.11
CA LEU A 91 -0.95 10.22 -9.25
C LEU A 91 0.32 11.03 -8.96
N THR A 92 1.23 10.47 -8.18
CA THR A 92 2.54 11.04 -7.90
C THR A 92 3.59 9.96 -8.08
N ARG A 93 4.63 10.22 -8.88
CA ARG A 93 5.77 9.31 -9.04
C ARG A 93 6.94 9.83 -8.21
N LEU A 94 7.42 9.01 -7.28
CA LEU A 94 8.58 9.32 -6.44
C LEU A 94 9.79 8.54 -6.92
N GLN A 95 10.90 9.27 -7.12
CA GLN A 95 12.21 8.70 -7.40
C GLN A 95 13.18 9.20 -6.35
N VAL A 96 13.82 8.26 -5.66
CA VAL A 96 14.78 8.55 -4.59
C VAL A 96 16.07 7.82 -4.90
N ALA A 97 17.19 8.48 -4.70
CA ALA A 97 18.50 7.87 -4.74
C ALA A 97 19.23 8.15 -3.43
N THR A 98 20.07 7.20 -3.00
CA THR A 98 20.89 7.34 -1.80
C THR A 98 22.35 7.21 -2.17
N ALA A 99 23.20 8.00 -1.52
CA ALA A 99 24.64 7.91 -1.67
C ALA A 99 25.13 6.49 -1.32
N ALA A 100 25.96 5.90 -2.16
CA ALA A 100 26.56 4.59 -1.97
C ALA A 100 28.00 4.57 -2.51
N PRO A 101 28.89 3.72 -1.95
CA PRO A 101 30.25 3.59 -2.46
C PRO A 101 30.29 3.08 -3.92
N VAL A 102 31.18 3.67 -4.72
CA VAL A 102 31.55 3.23 -6.07
C VAL A 102 33.08 3.23 -6.15
N GLY A 103 33.69 2.10 -5.81
CA GLY A 103 35.13 2.04 -5.56
C GLY A 103 35.52 2.99 -4.42
N GLY A 104 36.47 3.89 -4.67
CA GLY A 104 36.91 4.92 -3.72
C GLY A 104 36.07 6.20 -3.70
N PHE A 105 34.99 6.29 -4.49
CA PHE A 105 34.14 7.47 -4.60
C PHE A 105 32.73 7.22 -4.07
N THR A 106 31.92 8.28 -4.02
CA THR A 106 30.48 8.21 -3.71
C THR A 106 29.68 8.43 -4.98
N GLY A 107 28.74 7.52 -5.26
CA GLY A 107 27.77 7.65 -6.35
C GLY A 107 26.34 7.56 -5.83
N TRP A 108 25.38 7.88 -6.70
CA TRP A 108 23.95 7.74 -6.40
C TRP A 108 23.47 6.34 -6.76
N LYS A 109 22.95 5.59 -5.78
CA LYS A 109 22.21 4.35 -6.00
C LYS A 109 20.71 4.68 -6.06
N PRO A 110 20.07 4.63 -7.24
CA PRO A 110 18.64 4.85 -7.36
C PRO A 110 17.85 3.69 -6.73
N ALA A 111 16.77 4.00 -6.02
CA ALA A 111 15.74 3.05 -5.65
C ALA A 111 14.77 2.85 -6.82
N MET A 112 14.02 1.75 -6.82
CA MET A 112 12.90 1.60 -7.75
C MET A 112 11.91 2.76 -7.56
N PRO A 113 11.43 3.40 -8.64
CA PRO A 113 10.40 4.41 -8.51
C PRO A 113 9.14 3.84 -7.87
N VAL A 114 8.46 4.67 -7.08
CA VAL A 114 7.16 4.33 -6.50
C VAL A 114 6.11 5.27 -7.07
N THR A 115 5.10 4.71 -7.74
CA THR A 115 3.92 5.47 -8.16
C THR A 115 2.85 5.36 -7.07
N ILE A 116 2.39 6.50 -6.58
CA ILE A 116 1.39 6.64 -5.53
C ILE A 116 0.11 7.16 -6.17
N TRP A 117 -0.99 6.44 -6.00
CA TRP A 117 -2.34 6.93 -6.28
C TRP A 117 -3.05 7.28 -4.99
N SER A 118 -3.65 8.47 -4.92
CA SER A 118 -4.43 8.94 -3.76
C SER A 118 -5.76 9.51 -4.23
N VAL A 119 -6.85 9.06 -3.61
CA VAL A 119 -8.22 9.48 -3.94
C VAL A 119 -9.09 9.55 -2.68
N THR A 120 -10.14 10.38 -2.74
CA THR A 120 -11.22 10.44 -1.75
C THR A 120 -12.50 9.97 -2.41
N ARG A 121 -13.24 9.06 -1.78
CA ARG A 121 -14.55 8.56 -2.23
C ARG A 121 -15.64 9.58 -1.94
#